data_AF-A0A961R9H0-F1
#
_entry.id   AF-A0A961R9H0-F1
#
_cell.length_a   1.000
_cell.length_b   1.000
_cell.length_c   1.000
_cell.angle_alpha   90.00
_cell.angle_beta   90.00
_cell.angle_gamma   90.00
#
_symmetry.space_group_name_H-M   'P 1'
#
loop_
_entity.id
_entity.type
_entity.pdbx_description
1 polymer ?
#
loop_
_entity_poly.entity_id
_entity_poly.type
_entity_poly.pdbx_seq_one_letter_code
_entity_poly.pdbx_strand_id
1 'polypeptide(L)' 'IKQMGVLKPWAPPRSYGLVIRLAADGRITSALHSRVDGRNHGIVAAAEAGGELFCLSAGADAVLKAPLQRGGERDHDSR' A
#
# COMPACT_ATOMS: atom_id res chain seq x y z
N ILE A 1 13.32 -12.27 -11.02
CA ILE A 1 14.50 -12.62 -11.86
C ILE A 1 13.92 -13.47 -12.97
N LYS A 2 13.96 -13.05 -14.23
CA LYS A 2 13.64 -13.97 -15.34
C LYS A 2 14.87 -14.83 -15.54
N GLN A 3 14.75 -16.11 -15.24
CA GLN A 3 15.78 -17.08 -15.60
C GLN A 3 15.33 -17.69 -16.92
N MET A 4 16.15 -17.57 -17.97
CA MET A 4 15.83 -18.07 -19.32
C MET A 4 14.55 -17.47 -19.95
N GLY A 5 14.28 -16.19 -19.72
CA GLY A 5 13.14 -15.48 -20.33
C GLY A 5 11.76 -15.81 -19.74
N VAL A 6 11.63 -16.86 -18.92
CA VAL A 6 10.39 -17.25 -18.26
C VAL A 6 10.34 -16.68 -16.84
N LEU A 7 9.25 -15.98 -16.52
CA LEU A 7 8.92 -15.67 -15.13
C LEU A 7 8.31 -16.93 -14.52
N LYS A 8 9.04 -17.56 -13.61
CA LYS A 8 8.55 -18.73 -12.88
C LYS A 8 7.31 -18.32 -12.05
N PRO A 9 6.17 -19.04 -12.13
CA PRO A 9 4.94 -18.71 -11.39
C PRO A 9 5.12 -18.64 -9.87
N TRP A 10 6.13 -19.33 -9.34
CA TRP A 10 6.44 -19.41 -7.92
C TRP A 10 7.52 -18.43 -7.47
N ALA A 11 8.12 -17.64 -8.38
CA ALA A 11 9.13 -16.67 -7.99
C ALA A 11 8.44 -15.49 -7.27
N PRO A 12 8.84 -15.17 -6.02
CA PRO A 12 8.20 -14.09 -5.29
C PRO A 12 8.34 -12.76 -6.05
N PRO A 13 7.28 -11.93 -6.10
CA PRO A 13 7.41 -10.53 -6.48
C PRO A 13 8.46 -9.87 -5.58
N ARG A 14 9.46 -9.19 -6.15
CA ARG A 14 10.59 -8.66 -5.36
C ARG A 14 10.24 -7.43 -4.51
N SER A 15 9.02 -6.92 -4.62
CA SER A 15 8.57 -5.71 -3.94
C SER A 15 7.05 -5.62 -3.98
N TYR A 16 6.43 -5.28 -2.86
CA TYR A 16 4.99 -5.06 -2.71
C TYR A 16 4.72 -3.59 -2.37
N GLY A 17 3.59 -3.06 -2.81
CA GLY A 17 3.13 -1.73 -2.41
C GLY A 17 1.98 -1.87 -1.45
N LEU A 18 2.16 -1.43 -0.20
CA LEU A 18 1.15 -1.47 0.85
C LEU A 18 1.22 -0.18 1.68
N VAL A 19 0.05 0.37 1.96
CA VAL A 19 -0.15 1.42 2.96
C VAL A 19 -1.30 0.99 3.86
N ILE A 20 -1.10 1.08 5.16
CA ILE A 20 -2.13 0.81 6.16
C ILE A 20 -2.33 2.05 7.02
N ARG A 21 -3.58 2.29 7.41
CA ARG A 21 -3.92 3.32 8.37
C ARG A 21 -4.33 2.66 9.67
N LEU A 22 -3.72 3.10 10.76
CA LEU A 22 -4.02 2.62 12.09
C LEU A 22 -4.80 3.69 12.87
N ALA A 23 -5.75 3.25 13.68
CA ALA A 23 -6.33 4.06 14.74
C ALA A 23 -5.32 4.21 15.90
N ALA A 24 -5.63 5.11 16.83
CA ALA A 24 -4.77 5.36 18.00
C ALA A 24 -4.55 4.11 18.87
N ASP A 25 -5.48 3.15 18.83
CA ASP A 25 -5.41 1.86 19.52
C ASP A 25 -4.65 0.77 18.72
N GLY A 26 -4.10 1.12 17.56
CA GLY A 26 -3.38 0.19 16.69
C GLY A 26 -4.28 -0.66 15.78
N ARG A 27 -5.61 -0.49 15.80
CA ARG A 27 -6.49 -1.21 14.86
C ARG A 27 -6.36 -0.67 13.44
N ILE A 28 -6.38 -1.56 12.45
CA ILE A 28 -6.36 -1.17 11.03
C ILE A 28 -7.73 -0.58 10.66
N THR A 29 -7.75 0.67 10.19
CA THR A 29 -8.97 1.36 9.78
C THR A 29 -9.15 1.42 8.26
N SER A 30 -8.05 1.39 7.51
CA SER A 30 -8.06 1.29 6.05
C SER A 30 -6.71 0.78 5.52
N ALA A 31 -6.71 0.25 4.31
CA ALA A 31 -5.50 -0.19 3.63
C ALA A 31 -5.61 0.03 2.12
N LEU A 32 -4.48 0.32 1.48
CA LEU A 32 -4.32 0.39 0.04
C LEU A 32 -3.18 -0.53 -0.36
N HIS A 33 -3.38 -1.33 -1.40
CA HIS A 33 -2.31 -2.14 -1.96
C HIS A 33 -2.21 -2.03 -3.47
N SER A 34 -1.01 -2.29 -3.99
CA SER A 34 -0.84 -2.56 -5.41
C SER A 34 -1.16 -4.02 -5.70
N ARG A 35 -1.69 -4.30 -6.89
CA ARG A 35 -1.90 -5.66 -7.38
C ARG A 35 -0.56 -6.34 -7.65
N VAL A 36 -0.58 -7.67 -7.75
CA VAL A 36 0.55 -8.44 -8.27
C VAL A 36 0.94 -7.87 -9.64
N ASP A 37 2.24 -7.72 -9.87
CA ASP A 37 2.84 -7.06 -11.05
C ASP A 37 2.39 -5.59 -11.26
N GLY A 38 1.83 -4.97 -10.22
CA GLY A 38 1.49 -3.56 -10.21
C GLY A 38 2.72 -2.65 -10.24
N ARG A 39 2.53 -1.46 -10.81
CA ARG A 39 3.60 -0.46 -10.97
C ARG A 39 3.99 0.23 -9.68
N ASN A 40 3.14 0.16 -8.65
CA ASN A 40 3.27 0.95 -7.43
C ASN A 40 3.79 0.08 -6.29
N HIS A 41 5.08 -0.22 -6.28
CA HIS A 41 5.70 -1.12 -5.29
C HIS A 41 6.88 -0.45 -4.59
N GLY A 42 7.29 -0.98 -3.43
CA GLY A 42 8.37 -0.39 -2.65
C GLY A 42 7.95 0.95 -2.05
N ILE A 43 6.78 0.98 -1.41
CA ILE A 43 6.32 2.14 -0.66
C ILE A 43 7.17 2.28 0.59
N VAL A 44 7.77 3.46 0.80
CA VAL A 44 8.68 3.73 1.92
C VAL A 44 8.14 4.79 2.88
N ALA A 45 7.21 5.62 2.42
CA ALA A 45 6.54 6.62 3.25
C ALA A 45 5.15 6.94 2.71
N ALA A 46 4.27 7.40 3.58
CA ALA A 46 2.97 7.96 3.22
C ALA A 46 2.66 9.16 4.12
N ALA A 47 2.07 10.22 3.56
CA ALA A 47 1.70 11.43 4.28
C ALA A 47 0.38 11.98 3.75
N GLU A 48 -0.46 12.48 4.64
CA GLU A 48 -1.67 13.21 4.28
C GLU A 48 -1.34 14.69 4.10
N ALA A 49 -1.73 15.27 2.97
CA ALA A 49 -1.55 16.69 2.69
C ALA A 49 -2.68 17.20 1.78
N GLY A 50 -3.28 18.34 2.11
CA GLY A 50 -4.33 18.94 1.29
C GLY A 50 -5.57 18.06 1.09
N GLY A 51 -5.90 17.20 2.07
CA GLY A 51 -7.03 16.27 1.99
C GLY A 51 -6.78 15.01 1.14
N GLU A 52 -5.53 14.78 0.75
CA GLU A 52 -5.13 13.68 -0.14
C GLU A 52 -4.00 12.88 0.50
N LEU A 53 -3.84 11.63 0.07
CA LEU A 53 -2.74 10.78 0.52
C LEU A 53 -1.62 10.79 -0.53
N PHE A 54 -0.41 11.14 -0.10
CA PHE A 54 0.81 11.03 -0.90
C PHE A 54 1.65 9.86 -0.41
N CYS A 55 2.18 9.06 -1.33
CA CYS A 55 3.06 7.94 -1.00
C CYS A 55 4.37 8.04 -1.78
N LEU A 56 5.50 7.83 -1.12
CA LEU A 56 6.80 7.71 -1.76
C LEU A 56 7.03 6.25 -2.17
N SER A 57 7.25 6.01 -3.47
CA SER A 57 7.44 4.69 -4.05
C SER A 57 8.85 4.56 -4.60
N ALA A 58 9.79 4.07 -3.79
CA ALA A 58 11.17 3.90 -4.20
C ALA A 58 11.32 2.92 -5.38
N GLY A 59 10.51 1.86 -5.41
CA GLY A 59 10.54 0.89 -6.51
C GLY A 59 9.98 1.44 -7.84
N ALA A 60 9.15 2.48 -7.78
CA ALA A 60 8.55 3.10 -8.96
C ALA A 60 9.21 4.42 -9.36
N ASP A 61 10.18 4.90 -8.59
CA ASP A 61 10.80 6.23 -8.73
C ASP A 61 9.77 7.36 -8.86
N ALA A 62 8.77 7.34 -7.98
CA ALA A 62 7.62 8.22 -8.08
C ALA A 62 7.01 8.62 -6.74
N VAL A 63 6.40 9.82 -6.73
CA VAL A 63 5.43 10.23 -5.71
C VAL A 63 4.03 9.88 -6.24
N LEU A 64 3.33 9.03 -5.50
CA LEU A 64 1.98 8.59 -5.83
C LEU A 64 0.97 9.44 -5.09
N LYS A 65 -0.13 9.79 -5.76
CA LYS A 65 -1.31 10.38 -5.15
C LYS A 65 -2.41 9.32 -5.09
N ALA A 66 -3.04 9.16 -3.94
CA ALA A 66 -4.15 8.25 -3.73
C ALA A 66 -5.28 8.94 -2.97
N PRO A 67 -6.54 8.51 -3.17
CA PRO A 67 -7.65 9.02 -2.39
C PRO A 67 -7.44 8.75 -0.91
N LEU A 68 -7.65 9.78 -0.09
CA LEU A 68 -7.63 9.62 1.35
C LEU A 68 -8.86 8.82 1.81
N GLN A 69 -8.66 7.54 2.12
CA GLN A 69 -9.71 6.68 2.67
C GLN A 69 -9.88 6.99 4.16
N ARG A 70 -10.90 7.79 4.50
CA ARG A 70 -11.36 7.89 5.88
C ARG A 70 -12.05 6.59 6.28
N GLY A 71 -11.28 5.67 6.88
CA GLY A 71 -11.83 4.55 7.62
C GLY A 71 -12.85 5.04 8.63
N GLY A 72 -14.09 4.57 8.49
CA GLY A 72 -15.15 4.82 9.45
C GLY A 72 -14.79 4.18 10.78
N GLU A 73 -14.96 4.94 11.85
CA GLU A 73 -14.96 4.45 13.22
C GLU A 73 -16.15 3.49 13.33
N ARG A 74 -15.90 2.21 13.05
CA ARG A 74 -16.87 1.17 13.33
C ARG A 74 -16.57 0.74 14.75
N ASP A 75 -17.32 1.30 15.69
CA ASP A 75 -17.44 0.81 17.05
C ASP A 75 -17.89 -0.65 16.97
N HIS A 76 -16.91 -1.57 16.96
CA HIS A 76 -17.17 -2.98 17.17
C HIS A 76 -17.21 -3.22 18.68
N ASP A 77 -18.10 -2.50 19.35
CA ASP A 77 -18.52 -2.81 20.72
C ASP A 77 -19.83 -3.59 20.64
N SER A 78 -19.70 -4.91 20.61
CA SER A 78 -20.76 -5.85 20.96
C SER A 78 -20.16 -7.24 21.10
N ARG A 79 -19.61 -7.52 22.27
CA ARG A 79 -19.74 -8.77 23.02
C ARG A 79 -18.95 -8.74 24.32
#